data_AF-A0A4Q3C9T8-F1
#
_entry.id   AF-A0A4Q3C9T8-F1
#
_cell.length_a   1.000
_cell.length_b   1.000
_cell.length_c   1.000
_cell.angle_alpha   90.00
_cell.angle_beta   90.00
_cell.angle_gamma   90.00
#
_symmetry.space_group_name_H-M   'P 1'
#
loop_
_entity.id
_entity.type
_entity.pdbx_description
1 polymer ?
#
loop_
_entity_poly.entity_id
_entity_poly.type
_entity_poly.pdbx_seq_one_letter_code
_entity_poly.pdbx_strand_id
1 'polypeptide(L)'
;LAIYGRSNGGVLTSVTLTQRPDLIGGAVIESPLVDMLRYHELPPGASWMGEYGDPRIPAEAKWIAAYSGYQNLREGAKYPEVYITTNTHDDRVHPGHARKFAARLQAMGYPALYFEETNGGHSNDSDPILNSARWARHYIYLAHQLGLE
;
A
#
# COMPACT_ATOMS: atom_id res chain seq x y z
N LEU A 1 8.12 -2.26 -16.53
CA LEU A 1 8.59 -2.59 -15.16
C LEU A 1 7.40 -2.46 -14.21
N ALA A 2 7.20 -3.42 -13.31
CA ALA A 2 6.21 -3.33 -12.25
C ALA A 2 6.88 -3.68 -10.91
N ILE A 3 6.31 -3.16 -9.82
CA ILE A 3 6.87 -3.32 -8.47
C ILE A 3 5.88 -4.03 -7.54
N TYR A 4 6.40 -4.73 -6.55
CA TYR A 4 5.62 -5.40 -5.51
C TYR A 4 6.24 -5.07 -4.15
N GLY A 5 5.39 -4.83 -3.16
CA GLY A 5 5.81 -4.62 -1.79
C GLY A 5 4.70 -4.91 -0.80
N ARG A 6 5.07 -5.54 0.31
CA ARG A 6 4.16 -5.92 1.40
C ARG A 6 4.60 -5.33 2.74
N SER A 7 3.65 -4.92 3.60
CA SER A 7 3.95 -4.38 4.94
C SER A 7 4.77 -3.07 4.84
N ASN A 8 5.99 -3.02 5.39
CA ASN A 8 6.94 -1.93 5.10
C ASN A 8 7.24 -1.78 3.59
N GLY A 9 7.20 -2.88 2.84
CA GLY A 9 7.27 -2.82 1.37
C GLY A 9 6.13 -1.99 0.76
N GLY A 10 4.99 -1.84 1.45
CA GLY A 10 3.92 -0.92 1.07
C GLY A 10 4.28 0.57 1.26
N VAL A 11 5.14 0.89 2.24
CA VAL A 11 5.76 2.22 2.33
C VAL A 11 6.60 2.45 1.08
N LEU A 12 7.51 1.53 0.78
CA LEU A 12 8.40 1.61 -0.38
C LEU A 12 7.64 1.78 -1.70
N THR A 13 6.63 0.96 -1.95
CA THR A 13 5.88 1.01 -3.22
C THR A 13 5.02 2.26 -3.32
N SER A 14 4.39 2.72 -2.24
CA SER A 14 3.61 3.97 -2.25
C SER A 14 4.48 5.23 -2.38
N VAL A 15 5.68 5.23 -1.79
CA VAL A 15 6.70 6.28 -1.99
C VAL A 15 7.15 6.31 -3.45
N THR A 16 7.47 5.13 -4.01
CA THR A 16 7.90 5.02 -5.42
C THR A 16 6.80 5.52 -6.36
N LEU A 17 5.54 5.11 -6.11
CA LEU A 17 4.38 5.55 -6.87
C LEU A 17 4.22 7.07 -6.84
N THR A 18 4.34 7.70 -5.67
CA THR A 18 4.11 9.13 -5.50
C THR A 18 5.25 10.02 -5.99
N GLN A 19 6.49 9.54 -5.89
CA GLN A 19 7.68 10.29 -6.30
C GLN A 19 8.04 10.09 -7.78
N ARG A 20 8.02 8.84 -8.27
CA ARG A 20 8.45 8.46 -9.62
C ARG A 20 7.46 7.53 -10.32
N PRO A 21 6.20 7.97 -10.52
CA PRO A 21 5.22 7.17 -11.25
C PRO A 21 5.63 6.90 -12.69
N ASP A 22 6.48 7.75 -13.27
CA ASP A 22 7.03 7.63 -14.61
C ASP A 22 7.99 6.43 -14.80
N LEU A 23 8.46 5.80 -13.71
CA LEU A 23 9.37 4.66 -13.77
C LEU A 23 8.65 3.30 -13.76
N ILE A 24 7.35 3.26 -13.49
CA ILE A 24 6.60 2.03 -13.26
C ILE A 24 5.35 1.95 -14.14
N GLY A 25 5.08 0.76 -14.66
CA GLY A 25 3.85 0.43 -15.39
C GLY A 25 2.76 -0.21 -14.52
N GLY A 26 3.10 -0.63 -13.29
CA GLY A 26 2.16 -1.22 -12.34
C GLY A 26 2.79 -1.38 -10.96
N ALA A 27 1.95 -1.44 -9.92
CA ALA A 27 2.38 -1.68 -8.55
C ALA A 27 1.37 -2.54 -7.79
N VAL A 28 1.87 -3.60 -7.15
CA VAL A 28 1.13 -4.32 -6.11
C VAL A 28 1.55 -3.80 -4.74
N ILE A 29 0.56 -3.36 -3.97
CA ILE A 29 0.71 -2.71 -2.67
C ILE A 29 -0.08 -3.53 -1.64
N GLU A 30 0.58 -4.51 -1.01
CA GLU A 30 -0.05 -5.53 -0.15
C GLU A 30 0.12 -5.22 1.35
N SER A 31 -0.95 -5.37 2.14
CA SER A 31 -1.04 -5.04 3.57
C SER A 31 -0.20 -3.82 3.96
N PRO A 32 -0.45 -2.65 3.34
CA PRO A 32 0.55 -1.61 3.25
C PRO A 32 0.44 -0.61 4.40
N LEU A 33 1.58 -0.04 4.79
CA LEU A 33 1.68 1.10 5.68
C LEU A 33 1.87 2.37 4.82
N VAL A 34 0.86 3.25 4.73
CA VAL A 34 0.90 4.35 3.72
C VAL A 34 0.50 5.73 4.25
N ASP A 35 -0.21 5.80 5.37
CA ASP A 35 -0.52 7.07 6.05
C ASP A 35 0.45 7.24 7.20
N MET A 36 1.65 7.71 6.88
CA MET A 36 2.74 7.80 7.82
C MET A 36 2.54 8.94 8.83
N LEU A 37 1.57 9.83 8.65
CA LEU A 37 1.25 10.82 9.69
C LEU A 37 0.31 10.27 10.75
N ARG A 38 -0.43 9.19 10.46
CA ARG A 38 -1.40 8.60 11.41
C ARG A 38 -1.16 7.12 11.69
N TYR A 39 -0.07 6.54 11.21
CA TYR A 39 0.19 5.11 11.41
C TYR A 39 0.23 4.73 12.90
N HIS A 40 0.74 5.63 13.75
CA HIS A 40 0.81 5.43 15.18
C HIS A 40 -0.56 5.40 15.88
N GLU A 41 -1.62 5.92 15.25
CA GLU A 41 -2.99 5.90 15.78
C GLU A 41 -3.73 4.59 15.43
N LEU A 42 -3.20 3.79 14.50
CA LEU A 42 -3.78 2.53 14.08
C LEU A 42 -2.96 1.38 14.68
N PRO A 43 -3.51 0.56 15.60
CA PRO A 43 -2.74 -0.48 16.26
C PRO A 43 -2.16 -1.52 15.30
N PRO A 44 -1.00 -2.11 15.61
CA PRO A 44 -0.01 -1.77 16.64
C PRO A 44 0.99 -0.68 16.22
N GLY A 45 0.62 0.23 15.30
CA GLY A 45 1.57 1.09 14.60
C GLY A 45 2.50 1.93 15.48
N ALA A 46 2.08 2.32 16.69
CA ALA A 46 2.95 3.03 17.63
C ALA A 46 4.26 2.28 17.96
N SER A 47 4.28 0.95 17.84
CA SER A 47 5.47 0.11 18.05
C SER A 47 6.60 0.34 17.03
N TRP A 48 6.34 1.02 15.91
CA TRP A 48 7.34 1.28 14.86
C TRP A 48 7.92 2.70 14.89
N MET A 49 7.66 3.49 15.94
CA MET A 49 8.27 4.83 16.09
C MET A 49 9.79 4.80 16.12
N GLY A 50 10.40 3.74 16.66
CA GLY A 50 11.85 3.59 16.64
C GLY A 50 12.45 3.52 15.22
N GLU A 51 11.64 3.14 14.23
CA GLU A 51 12.04 3.02 12.82
C GLU A 51 11.61 4.25 12.01
N TYR A 52 10.34 4.66 12.12
CA TYR A 52 9.76 5.71 11.27
C TYR A 52 9.67 7.09 11.92
N GLY A 53 10.08 7.26 13.17
CA GLY A 53 9.91 8.48 13.95
C GLY A 53 8.51 8.65 14.53
N ASP A 54 8.30 9.69 15.33
CA ASP A 54 7.03 10.01 15.97
C ASP A 54 6.33 11.18 15.24
N PRO A 55 5.21 10.95 14.52
CA PRO A 55 4.48 12.01 13.83
C PRO A 55 3.91 13.10 14.75
N ARG A 56 3.92 12.90 16.07
CA ARG A 56 3.51 13.91 17.05
C ARG A 56 4.61 14.95 17.30
N ILE A 57 5.85 14.66 16.93
CA ILE A 57 6.98 15.59 17.02
C ILE A 57 7.05 16.41 15.72
N PRO A 58 6.87 17.75 15.74
CA PRO A 58 6.77 18.55 14.51
C PRO A 58 7.97 18.44 13.56
N ALA A 59 9.18 18.33 14.13
CA ALA A 59 10.39 18.15 13.34
C ALA A 59 10.40 16.80 12.61
N GLU A 60 9.83 15.76 13.23
CA GLU A 60 9.75 14.42 12.65
C GLU A 60 8.62 14.31 11.64
N ALA A 61 7.44 14.80 12.02
CA ALA A 61 6.29 14.92 11.13
C ALA A 61 6.65 15.58 9.79
N LYS A 62 7.55 16.59 9.80
CA LYS A 62 8.00 17.27 8.58
C LYS A 62 8.68 16.32 7.58
N TRP A 63 9.64 15.50 8.02
CA TRP A 63 10.31 14.57 7.11
C TRP A 63 9.48 13.31 6.83
N ILE A 64 8.64 12.89 7.79
CA ILE A 64 7.65 11.81 7.57
C ILE A 64 6.65 12.21 6.47
N ALA A 65 6.11 13.42 6.53
CA ALA A 65 5.20 13.95 5.51
C ALA A 65 5.85 14.02 4.12
N ALA A 66 7.17 14.24 4.04
CA ALA A 66 7.87 14.37 2.76
C ALA A 66 7.91 13.06 1.95
N TYR A 67 7.78 11.89 2.59
CA TYR A 67 7.73 10.61 1.89
C TYR A 67 6.39 9.90 1.99
N SER A 68 5.53 10.25 2.96
CA SER A 68 4.27 9.52 3.18
C SER A 68 3.42 9.40 1.91
N GLY A 69 3.22 8.17 1.43
CA GLY A 69 2.52 7.92 0.17
C GLY A 69 1.08 8.47 0.18
N TYR A 70 0.38 8.39 1.31
CA TYR A 70 -0.98 8.93 1.42
C TYR A 70 -1.02 10.45 1.27
N GLN A 71 -0.09 11.18 1.87
CA GLN A 71 -0.05 12.65 1.81
C GLN A 71 0.47 13.16 0.45
N ASN A 72 1.33 12.40 -0.24
CA ASN A 72 1.99 12.81 -1.48
C ASN A 72 1.28 12.38 -2.78
N LEU A 73 0.03 11.92 -2.70
CA LEU A 73 -0.82 11.79 -3.89
C LEU A 73 -1.12 13.18 -4.48
N ARG A 74 -0.89 13.33 -5.79
CA ARG A 74 -0.99 14.60 -6.53
C ARG A 74 -1.94 14.46 -7.71
N GLU A 75 -2.78 15.47 -7.92
CA GLU A 75 -3.58 15.59 -9.14
C GLU A 75 -2.68 15.81 -10.37
N GLY A 76 -3.11 15.33 -11.53
CA GLY A 76 -2.37 15.45 -12.79
C GLY A 76 -1.10 14.57 -12.89
N ALA A 77 -0.74 13.83 -11.84
CA ALA A 77 0.28 12.79 -11.91
C ALA A 77 -0.19 11.65 -12.85
N LYS A 78 0.78 10.94 -13.46
CA LYS A 78 0.50 9.79 -14.34
C LYS A 78 0.67 8.48 -13.57
N TYR A 79 -0.14 8.27 -12.52
CA TYR A 79 -0.11 7.00 -11.79
C TYR A 79 -0.55 5.86 -12.70
N PRO A 80 0.17 4.72 -12.74
CA PRO A 80 -0.37 3.50 -13.35
C PRO A 80 -1.57 3.01 -12.54
N GLU A 81 -2.36 2.11 -13.13
CA GLU A 81 -3.35 1.37 -12.34
C GLU A 81 -2.63 0.52 -11.30
N VAL A 82 -2.97 0.69 -10.03
CA VAL A 82 -2.34 -0.05 -8.91
C VAL A 82 -3.27 -1.13 -8.38
N TYR A 83 -2.69 -2.23 -7.90
CA TYR A 83 -3.40 -3.25 -7.16
C TYR A 83 -3.07 -3.15 -5.67
N ILE A 84 -4.06 -2.73 -4.88
CA ILE A 84 -3.97 -2.58 -3.43
C ILE A 84 -4.72 -3.74 -2.80
N THR A 85 -4.06 -4.49 -1.92
CA THR A 85 -4.70 -5.62 -1.24
C THR A 85 -4.36 -5.66 0.23
N THR A 86 -5.29 -6.14 1.06
CA THR A 86 -5.11 -6.28 2.51
C THR A 86 -5.99 -7.41 3.06
N ASN A 87 -6.03 -7.55 4.39
CA ASN A 87 -6.88 -8.49 5.09
C ASN A 87 -7.71 -7.77 6.15
N THR A 88 -9.01 -8.09 6.26
CA THR A 88 -9.92 -7.50 7.26
C THR A 88 -9.44 -7.72 8.69
N HIS A 89 -8.81 -8.87 8.95
CA HIS A 89 -8.32 -9.28 10.26
C HIS A 89 -6.80 -9.05 10.40
N ASP A 90 -6.18 -8.21 9.56
CA ASP A 90 -4.79 -7.81 9.74
C ASP A 90 -4.62 -7.00 11.04
N ASP A 91 -4.12 -7.68 12.07
CA ASP A 91 -3.87 -7.14 13.40
C ASP A 91 -2.45 -6.57 13.55
N ARG A 92 -1.65 -6.56 12.47
CA ARG A 92 -0.30 -6.00 12.47
C ARG A 92 -0.21 -4.71 11.68
N VAL A 93 -0.72 -4.67 10.46
CA VAL A 93 -0.81 -3.43 9.67
C VAL A 93 -2.28 -3.20 9.39
N HIS A 94 -2.87 -2.26 10.14
CA HIS A 94 -4.31 -2.04 10.11
C HIS A 94 -4.83 -1.78 8.68
N PRO A 95 -5.88 -2.50 8.22
CA PRO A 95 -6.37 -2.44 6.83
C PRO A 95 -6.90 -1.05 6.44
N GLY A 96 -7.17 -0.19 7.42
CA GLY A 96 -7.49 1.22 7.22
C GLY A 96 -6.49 1.98 6.34
N HIS A 97 -5.21 1.58 6.32
CA HIS A 97 -4.22 2.13 5.40
C HIS A 97 -4.52 1.82 3.93
N ALA A 98 -4.79 0.55 3.61
CA ALA A 98 -5.14 0.13 2.26
C ALA A 98 -6.45 0.78 1.81
N ARG A 99 -7.49 0.70 2.66
CA ARG A 99 -8.83 1.24 2.39
C ARG A 99 -8.77 2.72 2.04
N LYS A 100 -8.09 3.54 2.85
CA LYS A 100 -8.03 4.98 2.62
C LYS A 100 -7.20 5.36 1.40
N PHE A 101 -6.16 4.60 1.09
CA PHE A 101 -5.29 4.88 -0.06
C PHE A 101 -6.00 4.56 -1.37
N ALA A 102 -6.66 3.41 -1.45
CA ALA A 102 -7.52 3.05 -2.59
C ALA A 102 -8.64 4.08 -2.78
N ALA A 103 -9.37 4.42 -1.70
CA ALA A 103 -10.45 5.40 -1.77
C ALA A 103 -9.96 6.79 -2.23
N ARG A 104 -8.79 7.24 -1.78
CA ARG A 104 -8.23 8.53 -2.19
C ARG A 104 -7.80 8.54 -3.67
N LEU A 105 -7.15 7.49 -4.15
CA LEU A 105 -6.79 7.34 -5.57
C LEU A 105 -8.05 7.37 -6.46
N GLN A 106 -9.06 6.57 -6.10
CA GLN A 106 -10.33 6.50 -6.84
C GLN A 106 -11.06 7.85 -6.82
N ALA A 107 -11.12 8.53 -5.68
CA ALA A 107 -11.73 9.85 -5.56
C ALA A 107 -11.02 10.92 -6.41
N MET A 108 -9.71 10.76 -6.65
CA MET A 108 -8.92 11.61 -7.54
C MET A 108 -9.03 11.19 -9.02
N GLY A 109 -9.85 10.18 -9.35
CA GLY A 109 -10.04 9.68 -10.71
C GLY A 109 -8.96 8.71 -11.21
N TYR A 110 -8.08 8.23 -10.32
CA TYR A 110 -7.06 7.25 -10.69
C TYR A 110 -7.59 5.81 -10.60
N PRO A 111 -7.23 4.95 -11.57
CA PRO A 111 -7.58 3.54 -11.51
C PRO A 111 -6.81 2.87 -10.35
N ALA A 112 -7.55 2.23 -9.45
CA ALA A 112 -6.99 1.45 -8.36
C ALA A 112 -7.88 0.23 -8.09
N LEU A 113 -7.31 -0.95 -8.32
CA LEU A 113 -7.92 -2.22 -7.96
C LEU A 113 -7.74 -2.43 -6.46
N TYR A 114 -8.84 -2.71 -5.77
CA TYR A 114 -8.84 -2.99 -4.34
C TYR A 114 -9.35 -4.41 -4.09
N PHE A 115 -8.60 -5.18 -3.31
CA PHE A 115 -9.07 -6.47 -2.80
C PHE A 115 -8.84 -6.56 -1.30
N GLU A 116 -9.82 -7.07 -0.57
CA GLU A 116 -9.69 -7.32 0.86
C GLU A 116 -10.07 -8.77 1.15
N GLU A 117 -9.10 -9.53 1.67
CA GLU A 117 -9.33 -10.90 2.12
C GLU A 117 -10.00 -10.90 3.50
N THR A 118 -10.97 -11.77 3.72
CA THR A 118 -11.66 -11.88 5.01
C THR A 118 -11.14 -13.04 5.86
N ASN A 119 -10.35 -13.97 5.30
CA ASN A 119 -9.74 -15.08 6.04
C ASN A 119 -8.24 -14.87 6.27
N GLY A 120 -7.73 -15.21 7.46
CA GLY A 120 -6.31 -15.06 7.81
C GLY A 120 -5.99 -13.78 8.59
N GLY A 121 -4.87 -13.12 8.25
CA GLY A 121 -4.37 -11.91 8.92
C GLY A 121 -3.14 -11.37 8.19
N HIS A 122 -2.19 -10.76 8.92
CA HIS A 122 -1.02 -10.11 8.29
C HIS A 122 -0.12 -11.04 7.48
N SER A 123 0.10 -12.26 7.97
CA SER A 123 0.88 -13.28 7.27
C SER A 123 0.10 -13.94 6.12
N ASN A 124 -1.11 -13.43 5.83
CA ASN A 124 -2.16 -14.09 5.09
C ASN A 124 -2.59 -15.41 5.76
N ASP A 125 -3.43 -16.18 5.07
CA ASP A 125 -3.89 -17.49 5.54
C ASP A 125 -2.81 -18.58 5.34
N SER A 126 -2.74 -19.52 6.28
CA SER A 126 -1.99 -20.78 6.16
C SER A 126 -2.58 -21.77 5.14
N ASP A 127 -3.80 -21.53 4.66
CA ASP A 127 -4.46 -22.31 3.62
C ASP A 127 -3.72 -22.18 2.27
N PRO A 128 -3.15 -23.28 1.74
CA PRO A 128 -2.47 -23.29 0.45
C PRO A 128 -3.35 -22.86 -0.73
N ILE A 129 -4.65 -23.13 -0.68
CA ILE A 129 -5.61 -22.76 -1.74
C ILE A 129 -5.79 -21.24 -1.75
N LEU A 130 -6.06 -20.63 -0.60
CA LEU A 130 -6.18 -19.17 -0.49
C LEU A 130 -4.87 -18.47 -0.85
N ASN A 131 -3.73 -19.01 -0.41
CA ASN A 131 -2.41 -18.48 -0.74
C ASN A 131 -2.11 -18.58 -2.25
N SER A 132 -2.47 -19.69 -2.92
CA SER A 132 -2.27 -19.84 -4.37
C SER A 132 -3.18 -18.90 -5.16
N ALA A 133 -4.45 -18.74 -4.75
CA ALA A 133 -5.38 -17.77 -5.34
C ALA A 133 -4.90 -16.32 -5.15
N ARG A 134 -4.29 -15.98 -4.00
CA ARG A 134 -3.67 -14.68 -3.76
C ARG A 134 -2.57 -14.42 -4.80
N TRP A 135 -1.62 -15.34 -4.94
CA TRP A 135 -0.53 -15.19 -5.90
C TRP A 135 -1.00 -15.15 -7.35
N ALA A 136 -2.00 -15.96 -7.72
CA ALA A 136 -2.59 -15.91 -9.06
C ALA A 136 -3.11 -14.51 -9.40
N ARG A 137 -3.83 -13.85 -8.47
CA ARG A 137 -4.29 -12.46 -8.65
C ARG A 137 -3.13 -11.47 -8.84
N HIS A 138 -2.04 -11.64 -8.10
CA HIS A 138 -0.85 -10.79 -8.26
C HIS A 138 -0.24 -10.96 -9.65
N TYR A 139 -0.04 -12.21 -10.08
CA TYR A 139 0.58 -12.49 -11.39
C TYR A 139 -0.30 -12.05 -12.56
N ILE A 140 -1.61 -12.29 -12.51
CA ILE A 140 -2.54 -11.86 -13.57
C ILE A 140 -2.54 -10.33 -13.69
N TYR A 141 -2.67 -9.60 -12.58
CA TYR A 141 -2.57 -8.15 -12.60
C TYR A 141 -1.23 -7.68 -13.19
N LEU A 142 -0.10 -8.24 -12.74
CA LEU A 142 1.22 -7.86 -13.22
C LEU A 142 1.41 -8.19 -14.72
N ALA A 143 0.88 -9.31 -15.19
CA ALA A 143 0.94 -9.71 -16.60
C ALA A 143 0.21 -8.69 -17.48
N HIS A 144 -1.01 -8.28 -17.09
CA HIS A 144 -1.76 -7.24 -17.80
C HIS A 144 -1.05 -5.90 -17.81
N GLN A 145 -0.55 -5.42 -16.65
CA GLN A 145 0.17 -4.14 -16.59
C GLN A 145 1.47 -4.12 -17.41
N LEU A 146 2.06 -5.30 -17.65
CA LEU A 146 3.28 -5.46 -18.44
C LEU A 146 3.03 -5.84 -19.90
N GLY A 147 1.77 -5.97 -20.33
CA GLY A 147 1.41 -6.35 -21.69
C GLY A 147 1.82 -7.78 -22.07
N LEU A 148 1.86 -8.68 -21.09
CA LEU A 148 2.12 -10.11 -21.30
C LEU A 148 0.83 -10.89 -21.62
N GLU A 149 -0.33 -10.35 -21.24
CA GLU A 149 -1.68 -10.85 -21.50
C GLU A 149 -2.64 -9.71 -21.84
#